data_AF-A0A946U4X5-F1
#
_entry.id   AF-A0A946U4X5-F1
#
_cell.length_a   1.000
_cell.length_b   1.000
_cell.length_c   1.000
_cell.angle_alpha   90.00
_cell.angle_beta   90.00
_cell.angle_gamma   90.00
#
_symmetry.space_group_name_H-M   'P 1'
#
loop_
_entity.id
_entity.type
_entity.pdbx_description
1 polymer ?
#
loop_
_entity_poly.entity_id
_entity_poly.type
_entity_poly.pdbx_seq_one_letter_code
_entity_poly.pdbx_strand_id
1 'polypeptide(L)'
;HPGYRPESELATDFIRTVTTAAVRVYPTIIRTPTNTFFSTESQEQIVEFLNRKKITKAIPADRSIDPGELKGRGQFDWFTNDETVIGNEVKKERIREQYALVMEVLFPPQRGNRQSVFGIHCIVLDAEGRRAFSFLLNSHHQMFVDANMVADDLSNESRAELVHKATALGLDALSQHIQMARLKTPD
;
A
#
# COMPACT_ATOMS: atom_id res chain seq x y z
N HIS A 1 -5.49 15.97 -1.95
CA HIS A 1 -5.29 14.97 -3.02
C HIS A 1 -4.77 13.68 -2.39
N PRO A 2 -5.41 12.52 -2.55
CA PRO A 2 -5.10 11.28 -1.82
C PRO A 2 -3.85 10.53 -2.32
N GLY A 3 -2.85 11.23 -2.86
CA GLY A 3 -1.67 10.60 -3.48
C GLY A 3 -1.73 10.56 -5.01
N TYR A 4 -0.59 10.31 -5.65
CA TYR A 4 -0.49 10.14 -7.10
C TYR A 4 -0.93 8.72 -7.46
N ARG A 5 -1.89 8.61 -8.39
CA ARG A 5 -2.44 7.35 -8.90
C ARG A 5 -2.10 7.24 -10.38
N PRO A 6 -1.22 6.31 -10.82
CA PRO A 6 -1.02 6.08 -12.23
C PRO A 6 -2.28 5.50 -12.88
N GLU A 7 -2.39 5.66 -14.20
CA GLU A 7 -3.47 5.05 -14.97
C GLU A 7 -3.34 3.51 -15.00
N SER A 8 -4.48 2.85 -15.17
CA SER A 8 -4.58 1.40 -15.35
C SER A 8 -5.79 1.09 -16.24
N GLU A 9 -5.59 0.22 -17.22
CA GLU A 9 -6.64 -0.31 -18.10
C GLU A 9 -7.67 -1.14 -17.32
N LEU A 10 -7.27 -1.70 -16.17
CA LEU A 10 -8.12 -2.53 -15.31
C LEU A 10 -8.84 -1.73 -14.23
N ALA A 11 -8.57 -0.42 -14.10
CA ALA A 11 -9.12 0.41 -13.04
C ALA A 11 -10.65 0.43 -13.05
N THR A 12 -11.27 0.51 -14.23
CA THR A 12 -12.74 0.51 -14.36
C THR A 12 -13.34 -0.79 -13.85
N ASP A 13 -12.79 -1.93 -14.27
CA ASP A 13 -13.28 -3.25 -13.85
C ASP A 13 -13.05 -3.49 -12.35
N PHE A 14 -11.91 -3.04 -11.82
CA PHE A 14 -11.67 -3.05 -10.38
C PHE A 14 -12.74 -2.26 -9.63
N ILE A 15 -13.02 -1.02 -10.04
CA ILE A 15 -14.01 -0.17 -9.34
C ILE A 15 -15.41 -0.75 -9.37
N ARG A 16 -15.80 -1.39 -10.49
CA ARG A 16 -17.10 -2.06 -10.63
C ARG A 16 -17.23 -3.31 -9.75
N THR A 17 -16.13 -4.02 -9.52
CA THR A 17 -16.16 -5.35 -8.86
C THR A 17 -15.66 -5.35 -7.42
N VAL A 18 -14.97 -4.29 -6.97
CA VAL A 18 -14.26 -4.28 -5.67
C VAL A 18 -15.14 -4.65 -4.48
N THR A 19 -16.43 -4.28 -4.48
CA THR A 19 -17.38 -4.57 -3.38
C THR A 19 -17.73 -6.05 -3.24
N THR A 20 -17.63 -6.83 -4.31
CA THR A 20 -17.97 -8.26 -4.34
C THR A 20 -16.75 -9.15 -4.58
N ALA A 21 -15.62 -8.56 -4.98
CA ALA A 21 -14.36 -9.26 -5.14
C ALA A 21 -13.82 -9.77 -3.80
N ALA A 22 -13.01 -10.83 -3.87
CA ALA A 22 -12.09 -11.17 -2.80
C ALA A 22 -10.71 -10.56 -3.10
N VAL A 23 -10.04 -10.09 -2.04
CA VAL A 23 -8.70 -9.51 -2.11
C VAL A 23 -7.78 -10.21 -1.12
N ARG A 24 -6.70 -10.79 -1.63
CA ARG A 24 -5.61 -11.31 -0.81
C ARG A 24 -4.73 -10.17 -0.34
N VAL A 25 -4.64 -9.93 0.96
CA VAL A 25 -3.83 -8.86 1.54
C VAL A 25 -2.54 -9.46 2.06
N TYR A 26 -1.39 -9.00 1.60
CA TYR A 26 -0.08 -9.45 2.08
C TYR A 26 0.39 -8.62 3.28
N PRO A 27 1.32 -9.17 4.10
CA PRO A 27 2.07 -8.40 5.10
C PRO A 27 2.59 -7.07 4.52
N THR A 28 2.41 -5.98 5.25
CA THR A 28 2.88 -4.66 4.80
C THR A 28 4.40 -4.66 4.76
N ILE A 29 4.97 -4.25 3.63
CA ILE A 29 6.41 -4.17 3.42
C ILE A 29 6.91 -2.88 4.06
N ILE A 30 7.81 -3.00 5.03
CA ILE A 30 8.44 -1.85 5.68
C ILE A 30 9.85 -1.70 5.14
N ARG A 31 10.06 -0.62 4.39
CA ARG A 31 11.33 -0.28 3.76
C ARG A 31 12.09 0.67 4.65
N THR A 32 13.29 0.30 5.04
CA THR A 32 14.26 1.20 5.65
C THR A 32 15.47 1.32 4.72
N PRO A 33 16.37 2.28 4.95
CA PRO A 33 17.56 2.44 4.10
C PRO A 33 18.45 1.20 4.05
N THR A 34 18.43 0.36 5.08
CA THR A 34 19.35 -0.78 5.23
C THR A 34 18.64 -2.12 5.26
N ASN A 35 17.35 -2.16 5.54
CA ASN A 35 16.60 -3.40 5.78
C ASN A 35 15.19 -3.32 5.18
N THR A 36 14.64 -4.48 4.84
CA THR A 36 13.21 -4.68 4.57
C THR A 36 12.66 -5.66 5.61
N PHE A 37 11.50 -5.36 6.18
CA PHE A 37 10.78 -6.27 7.07
C PHE A 37 9.28 -6.23 6.78
N PHE A 38 8.53 -7.18 7.32
CA PHE A 38 7.12 -7.37 7.00
C PHE A 38 6.27 -7.30 8.26
N SER A 39 5.24 -6.45 8.27
CA SER A 39 4.34 -6.30 9.42
C SER A 39 3.02 -7.04 9.19
N THR A 40 2.80 -8.04 10.03
CA THR A 40 1.53 -8.78 10.08
C THR A 40 0.45 -7.95 10.78
N GLU A 41 0.84 -7.16 11.79
CA GLU A 41 -0.08 -6.26 12.51
C GLU A 41 -0.69 -5.21 11.56
N SER A 42 0.13 -4.66 10.66
CA SER A 42 -0.34 -3.74 9.64
C SER A 42 -1.25 -4.43 8.60
N GLN A 43 -0.98 -5.68 8.23
CA GLN A 43 -1.87 -6.48 7.39
C GLN A 43 -3.21 -6.75 8.07
N GLU A 44 -3.22 -7.11 9.35
CA GLU A 44 -4.44 -7.30 10.14
C GLU A 44 -5.27 -6.02 10.18
N GLN A 45 -4.64 -4.87 10.40
CA GLN A 45 -5.28 -3.56 10.34
C GLN A 45 -5.93 -3.29 8.96
N ILE A 46 -5.24 -3.63 7.86
CA ILE A 46 -5.78 -3.50 6.50
C ILE A 46 -6.99 -4.41 6.30
N VAL A 47 -6.87 -5.70 6.65
CA VAL A 47 -7.92 -6.69 6.51
C VAL A 47 -9.16 -6.30 7.31
N GLU A 48 -8.98 -5.90 8.58
CA GLU A 48 -10.07 -5.47 9.44
C GLU A 48 -10.76 -4.23 8.86
N PHE A 49 -9.98 -3.23 8.44
CA PHE A 49 -10.53 -2.00 7.86
C PHE A 49 -11.37 -2.27 6.62
N LEU A 50 -10.83 -3.03 5.66
CA LEU A 50 -11.49 -3.32 4.38
C LEU A 50 -12.80 -4.08 4.59
N ASN A 51 -12.78 -5.10 5.46
CA ASN A 51 -13.97 -5.90 5.78
C ASN A 51 -15.01 -5.08 6.57
N ARG A 52 -14.59 -4.34 7.60
CA ARG A 52 -15.47 -3.50 8.44
C ARG A 52 -16.14 -2.39 7.64
N LYS A 53 -15.42 -1.77 6.71
CA LYS A 53 -15.94 -0.73 5.81
C LYS A 53 -16.72 -1.30 4.61
N LYS A 54 -16.79 -2.64 4.48
CA LYS A 54 -17.43 -3.34 3.34
C LYS A 54 -16.90 -2.84 1.99
N ILE A 55 -15.60 -2.55 1.93
CA ILE A 55 -14.94 -2.13 0.68
C ILE A 55 -14.79 -3.33 -0.24
N THR A 56 -14.39 -4.47 0.33
CA THR A 56 -14.18 -5.74 -0.35
C THR A 56 -14.14 -6.88 0.67
N LYS A 57 -14.11 -8.14 0.21
CA LYS A 57 -13.79 -9.29 1.08
C LYS A 57 -12.27 -9.46 1.17
N ALA A 58 -11.67 -8.93 2.23
CA ALA A 58 -10.23 -9.02 2.45
C ALA A 58 -9.84 -10.31 3.20
N ILE A 59 -8.81 -10.99 2.71
CA ILE A 59 -8.31 -12.27 3.24
C ILE A 59 -6.80 -12.13 3.47
N PRO A 60 -6.27 -12.40 4.67
CA PRO A 60 -4.84 -12.32 4.91
C PRO A 60 -4.10 -13.43 4.16
N ALA A 61 -2.98 -13.08 3.52
CA ALA A 61 -1.98 -14.04 3.07
C ALA A 61 -1.17 -14.58 4.26
N ASP A 62 -0.73 -15.83 4.15
CA ASP A 62 0.10 -16.53 5.14
C ASP A 62 1.61 -16.36 4.90
N ARG A 63 1.98 -15.57 3.89
CA ARG A 63 3.37 -15.33 3.49
C ARG A 63 3.59 -13.88 3.09
N SER A 64 4.85 -13.47 3.12
CA SER A 64 5.29 -12.17 2.61
C SER A 64 5.75 -12.26 1.15
N ILE A 65 5.77 -11.12 0.46
CA ILE A 65 6.42 -10.96 -0.85
C ILE A 65 7.67 -10.12 -0.61
N ASP A 66 8.84 -10.64 -0.98
CA ASP A 66 10.08 -9.88 -0.97
C ASP A 66 10.25 -9.14 -2.30
N PRO A 67 10.12 -7.80 -2.33
CA PRO A 67 10.31 -6.99 -3.53
C PRO A 67 11.80 -6.83 -3.93
N GLY A 68 12.75 -7.33 -3.13
CA GLY A 68 14.18 -7.15 -3.35
C GLY A 68 14.63 -5.71 -3.10
N GLU A 69 15.78 -5.31 -3.64
CA GLU A 69 16.33 -3.96 -3.44
C GLU A 69 15.46 -2.86 -4.08
N LEU A 70 15.41 -1.68 -3.45
CA LEU A 70 14.81 -0.49 -4.04
C LEU A 70 15.60 -0.06 -5.29
N LYS A 71 14.93 -0.02 -6.45
CA LYS A 71 15.56 0.32 -7.73
C LYS A 71 15.04 1.62 -8.31
N GLY A 72 15.95 2.49 -8.76
CA GLY A 72 15.62 3.75 -9.43
C GLY A 72 16.08 4.99 -8.69
N ARG A 73 15.80 6.18 -9.25
CA ARG A 73 16.36 7.46 -8.79
C ARG A 73 15.48 8.19 -7.78
N GLY A 74 14.24 7.75 -7.59
CA GLY A 74 13.32 8.34 -6.64
C GLY A 74 12.07 7.50 -6.45
N GLN A 75 11.16 7.98 -5.60
CA GLN A 75 10.02 7.21 -5.15
C GLN A 75 9.08 6.71 -6.25
N PHE A 76 8.90 7.48 -7.32
CA PHE A 76 8.11 7.03 -8.46
C PHE A 76 8.73 5.82 -9.17
N ASP A 77 10.06 5.82 -9.35
CA ASP A 77 10.78 4.69 -9.92
C ASP A 77 10.71 3.47 -8.98
N TRP A 78 10.89 3.70 -7.67
CA TRP A 78 10.77 2.65 -6.65
C TRP A 78 9.39 1.99 -6.70
N PHE A 79 8.33 2.80 -6.68
CA PHE A 79 6.95 2.34 -6.75
C PHE A 79 6.68 1.51 -8.02
N THR A 80 7.14 1.97 -9.18
CA THR A 80 6.91 1.27 -10.46
C THR A 80 7.69 -0.05 -10.55
N ASN A 81 8.94 -0.06 -10.06
CA ASN A 81 9.76 -1.25 -10.04
C ASN A 81 9.25 -2.28 -9.03
N ASP A 82 8.89 -1.86 -7.83
CA ASP A 82 8.37 -2.74 -6.78
C ASP A 82 7.01 -3.32 -7.21
N GLU A 83 6.13 -2.53 -7.83
CA GLU A 83 4.88 -3.04 -8.41
C GLU A 83 5.14 -4.14 -9.46
N THR A 84 6.18 -3.99 -10.29
CA THR A 84 6.54 -5.01 -11.29
C THR A 84 7.04 -6.29 -10.63
N VAL A 85 7.89 -6.18 -9.61
CA VAL A 85 8.44 -7.35 -8.89
C VAL A 85 7.31 -8.07 -8.14
N ILE A 86 6.50 -7.33 -7.38
CA ILE A 86 5.35 -7.85 -6.63
C ILE A 86 4.34 -8.49 -7.59
N GLY A 87 4.06 -7.86 -8.73
CA GLY A 87 3.20 -8.41 -9.79
C GLY A 87 3.67 -9.77 -10.26
N ASN A 88 4.97 -9.93 -10.53
CA ASN A 88 5.53 -11.21 -10.94
C ASN A 88 5.38 -12.29 -9.85
N GLU A 89 5.51 -11.94 -8.57
CA GLU A 89 5.30 -12.88 -7.47
C GLU A 89 3.83 -13.29 -7.33
N VAL A 90 2.89 -12.34 -7.39
CA VAL A 90 1.44 -12.63 -7.38
C VAL A 90 1.07 -13.57 -8.54
N LYS A 91 1.60 -13.32 -9.74
CA LYS A 91 1.37 -14.17 -10.90
C LYS A 91 1.89 -15.60 -10.71
N LYS A 92 3.09 -15.75 -10.13
CA LYS A 92 3.68 -17.08 -9.84
C LYS A 92 2.85 -17.85 -8.81
N GLU A 93 2.30 -17.15 -7.82
CA GLU A 93 1.47 -17.76 -6.78
C GLU A 93 0.16 -18.34 -7.27
N ARG A 94 -0.40 -17.77 -8.36
CA ARG A 94 -1.73 -18.14 -8.85
C ARG A 94 -2.76 -18.04 -7.73
N ILE A 95 -2.86 -16.85 -7.13
CA ILE A 95 -3.83 -16.55 -6.08
C ILE A 95 -5.26 -16.92 -6.55
N ARG A 96 -6.12 -17.33 -5.61
CA ARG A 96 -7.51 -17.71 -5.93
C ARG A 96 -8.45 -16.50 -5.91
N GLU A 97 -8.05 -15.47 -5.18
CA GLU A 97 -8.75 -14.19 -5.07
C GLU A 97 -8.60 -13.39 -6.37
N GLN A 98 -9.58 -12.54 -6.66
CA GLN A 98 -9.56 -11.72 -7.88
C GLN A 98 -8.44 -10.69 -7.87
N TYR A 99 -8.07 -10.20 -6.69
CA TYR A 99 -7.00 -9.22 -6.53
C TYR A 99 -6.06 -9.57 -5.38
N ALA A 100 -4.83 -9.06 -5.46
CA ALA A 100 -3.88 -8.94 -4.37
C ALA A 100 -3.77 -7.48 -3.93
N LEU A 101 -3.52 -7.23 -2.65
CA LEU A 101 -3.15 -5.92 -2.11
C LEU A 101 -1.85 -6.03 -1.33
N VAL A 102 -0.90 -5.15 -1.65
CA VAL A 102 0.35 -4.96 -0.91
C VAL A 102 0.48 -3.48 -0.57
N MET A 103 0.77 -3.18 0.70
CA MET A 103 1.13 -1.83 1.13
C MET A 103 2.62 -1.77 1.46
N GLU A 104 3.27 -0.68 1.09
CA GLU A 104 4.64 -0.39 1.49
C GLU A 104 4.70 0.88 2.33
N VAL A 105 5.51 0.88 3.38
CA VAL A 105 5.82 2.06 4.20
C VAL A 105 7.32 2.32 4.13
N LEU A 106 7.69 3.50 3.65
CA LEU A 106 9.08 3.85 3.38
C LEU A 106 9.62 4.79 4.46
N PHE A 107 10.71 4.40 5.10
CA PHE A 107 11.49 5.22 6.02
C PHE A 107 12.73 5.77 5.29
N PRO A 108 13.02 7.08 5.40
CA PRO A 108 14.22 7.67 4.82
C PRO A 108 15.47 7.35 5.66
N PRO A 109 16.68 7.70 5.17
CA PRO A 109 17.88 7.77 5.99
C PRO A 109 17.64 8.53 7.29
N GLN A 110 17.98 7.89 8.42
CA GLN A 110 17.80 8.47 9.74
C GLN A 110 18.62 9.77 9.86
N ARG A 111 18.01 10.80 10.45
CA ARG A 111 18.67 12.09 10.74
C ARG A 111 18.53 12.40 12.22
N GLY A 112 19.64 12.31 12.95
CA GLY A 112 19.65 12.48 14.40
C GLY A 112 18.82 11.42 15.13
N ASN A 113 18.10 11.84 16.16
CA ASN A 113 17.30 10.94 17.01
C ASN A 113 15.83 10.86 16.60
N ARG A 114 15.51 11.15 15.34
CA ARG A 114 14.14 11.16 14.83
C ARG A 114 13.91 10.06 13.80
N GLN A 115 12.69 9.54 13.80
CA GLN A 115 12.19 8.66 12.75
C GLN A 115 11.06 9.37 12.00
N SER A 116 10.94 9.08 10.72
CA SER A 116 9.81 9.56 9.93
C SER A 116 9.45 8.57 8.83
N VAL A 117 8.20 8.63 8.39
CA VAL A 117 7.79 7.98 7.14
C VAL A 117 8.00 9.00 6.01
N PHE A 118 8.62 8.56 4.93
CA PHE A 118 8.88 9.32 3.71
C PHE A 118 7.81 9.07 2.64
N GLY A 119 7.19 7.89 2.64
CA GLY A 119 6.01 7.65 1.82
C GLY A 119 5.34 6.31 2.06
N ILE A 120 4.19 6.17 1.42
CA ILE A 120 3.31 5.01 1.49
C ILE A 120 2.97 4.62 0.05
N HIS A 121 3.13 3.36 -0.30
CA HIS A 121 2.65 2.81 -1.55
C HIS A 121 1.48 1.86 -1.26
N CYS A 122 0.44 1.92 -2.08
CA CYS A 122 -0.64 0.94 -2.07
C CYS A 122 -0.73 0.34 -3.47
N ILE A 123 -0.54 -0.96 -3.57
CA ILE A 123 -0.47 -1.70 -4.83
C ILE A 123 -1.59 -2.75 -4.82
N VAL A 124 -2.53 -2.63 -5.76
CA VAL A 124 -3.60 -3.61 -5.99
C VAL A 124 -3.42 -4.20 -7.38
N LEU A 125 -3.26 -5.51 -7.42
CA LEU A 125 -2.96 -6.28 -8.62
C LEU A 125 -4.09 -7.27 -8.88
N ASP A 126 -4.36 -7.61 -10.12
CA ASP A 126 -5.19 -8.78 -10.44
C ASP A 126 -4.42 -10.10 -10.21
N ALA A 127 -5.11 -11.23 -10.37
CA ALA A 127 -4.50 -12.55 -10.23
C ALA A 127 -3.35 -12.85 -11.21
N GLU A 128 -3.23 -12.08 -12.30
CA GLU A 128 -2.13 -12.18 -13.28
C GLU A 128 -0.97 -11.23 -12.95
N GLY A 129 -1.02 -10.53 -11.81
CA GLY A 129 0.02 -9.60 -11.39
C GLY A 129 -0.01 -8.26 -12.12
N ARG A 130 -1.12 -7.90 -12.76
CA ARG A 130 -1.28 -6.63 -13.49
C ARG A 130 -1.90 -5.59 -12.57
N ARG A 131 -1.45 -4.33 -12.68
CA ARG A 131 -2.00 -3.20 -11.93
C ARG A 131 -3.51 -3.08 -12.15
N ALA A 132 -4.30 -3.40 -11.13
CA ALA A 132 -5.72 -3.12 -11.09
C ALA A 132 -5.97 -1.71 -10.56
N PHE A 133 -5.25 -1.35 -9.50
CA PHE A 133 -5.36 -0.05 -8.84
C PHE A 133 -4.10 0.19 -8.01
N SER A 134 -3.49 1.37 -8.05
CA SER A 134 -2.35 1.63 -7.17
C SER A 134 -2.14 3.12 -6.98
N PHE A 135 -1.48 3.52 -5.89
CA PHE A 135 -1.09 4.91 -5.69
C PHE A 135 0.12 5.01 -4.77
N LEU A 136 0.80 6.15 -4.86
CA LEU A 136 1.85 6.56 -3.92
C LEU A 136 1.43 7.83 -3.19
N LEU A 137 1.80 7.92 -1.91
CA LEU A 137 1.53 9.05 -1.04
C LEU A 137 2.83 9.47 -0.32
N ASN A 138 3.10 10.77 -0.31
CA ASN A 138 4.33 11.35 0.24
C ASN A 138 4.10 12.83 0.62
N SER A 139 5.16 13.52 1.06
CA SER A 139 5.14 14.92 1.52
C SER A 139 4.65 15.95 0.50
N HIS A 140 4.51 15.62 -0.78
CA HIS A 140 3.89 16.51 -1.77
C HIS A 140 2.35 16.54 -1.67
N HIS A 141 1.77 15.69 -0.81
CA HIS A 141 0.33 15.56 -0.65
C HIS A 141 -0.09 16.07 0.73
N GLN A 142 -1.05 17.02 0.77
CA GLN A 142 -1.50 17.65 2.01
C GLN A 142 -1.91 16.65 3.09
N MET A 143 -2.61 15.57 2.71
CA MET A 143 -3.02 14.50 3.63
C MET A 143 -1.83 13.85 4.37
N PHE A 144 -0.68 13.72 3.71
CA PHE A 144 0.53 13.20 4.33
C PHE A 144 1.18 14.21 5.28
N VAL A 145 1.20 15.47 4.87
CA VAL A 145 1.72 16.58 5.68
C VAL A 145 0.91 16.72 6.97
N ASP A 146 -0.42 16.76 6.85
CA ASP A 146 -1.36 16.89 7.98
C ASP A 146 -1.23 15.73 8.95
N ALA A 147 -0.93 14.54 8.44
CA ALA A 147 -0.75 13.38 9.28
C ALA A 147 0.52 13.46 10.14
N ASN A 148 1.49 14.34 9.87
CA ASN A 148 2.71 14.49 10.68
C ASN A 148 3.37 13.14 11.03
N MET A 149 3.95 12.48 10.02
CA MET A 149 4.57 11.15 10.13
C MET A 149 5.98 11.18 10.72
N VAL A 150 6.13 11.68 11.94
CA VAL A 150 7.41 11.86 12.63
C VAL A 150 7.31 11.36 14.08
N ALA A 151 8.39 10.75 14.58
CA ALA A 151 8.61 10.45 15.99
C ALA A 151 9.95 11.04 16.44
N ASP A 152 9.98 11.55 17.68
CA ASP A 152 11.14 12.24 18.27
C ASP A 152 12.15 11.31 18.98
N ASP A 153 12.05 10.01 18.72
CA ASP A 153 12.94 8.98 19.27
C ASP A 153 13.16 7.81 18.27
N LEU A 154 14.09 6.92 18.63
CA LEU A 154 14.51 5.79 17.79
C LEU A 154 13.95 4.43 18.26
N SER A 155 12.98 4.44 19.17
CA SER A 155 12.41 3.22 19.74
C SER A 155 11.66 2.39 18.69
N ASN A 156 11.52 1.10 18.98
CA ASN A 156 10.75 0.20 18.13
C ASN A 156 9.25 0.44 18.30
N GLU A 157 8.84 0.87 19.50
CA GLU A 157 7.49 1.26 19.85
C GLU A 157 7.03 2.45 18.99
N SER A 158 7.80 3.54 18.96
CA SER A 158 7.51 4.70 18.10
C SER A 158 7.54 4.35 16.60
N ARG A 159 8.37 3.38 16.19
CA ARG A 159 8.36 2.87 14.81
C ARG A 159 7.07 2.12 14.51
N ALA A 160 6.62 1.24 15.41
CA ALA A 160 5.36 0.51 15.25
C ALA A 160 4.17 1.47 15.18
N GLU A 161 4.15 2.52 16.00
CA GLU A 161 3.14 3.58 15.94
C GLU A 161 3.16 4.32 14.59
N LEU A 162 4.34 4.67 14.08
CA LEU A 162 4.48 5.28 12.76
C LEU A 162 3.97 4.36 11.64
N VAL A 163 4.24 3.06 11.71
CA VAL A 163 3.71 2.09 10.75
C VAL A 163 2.19 2.03 10.85
N HIS A 164 1.63 1.88 12.05
CA HIS A 164 0.17 1.86 12.26
C HIS A 164 -0.53 3.10 11.70
N LYS A 165 0.06 4.28 11.96
CA LYS A 165 -0.44 5.57 11.47
C LYS A 165 -0.32 5.68 9.95
N ALA A 166 0.79 5.24 9.37
CA ALA A 166 1.00 5.21 7.93
C ALA A 166 0.00 4.28 7.23
N THR A 167 -0.26 3.11 7.81
CA THR A 167 -1.28 2.17 7.33
C THR A 167 -2.68 2.78 7.34
N ALA A 168 -3.07 3.43 8.44
CA ALA A 168 -4.35 4.13 8.54
C ALA A 168 -4.47 5.21 7.45
N LEU A 169 -3.43 6.03 7.25
CA LEU A 169 -3.43 7.05 6.21
C LEU A 169 -3.54 6.46 4.79
N GLY A 170 -2.84 5.36 4.52
CA GLY A 170 -2.93 4.63 3.26
C GLY A 170 -4.35 4.11 3.00
N LEU A 171 -5.03 3.61 4.03
CA LEU A 171 -6.41 3.11 3.92
C LEU A 171 -7.44 4.23 3.69
N ASP A 172 -7.23 5.39 4.33
CA ASP A 172 -8.05 6.58 4.07
C ASP A 172 -7.86 7.09 2.64
N ALA A 173 -6.60 7.13 2.16
CA ALA A 173 -6.27 7.48 0.79
C ALA A 173 -6.90 6.50 -0.23
N LEU A 174 -6.82 5.19 0.02
CA LEU A 174 -7.46 4.16 -0.80
C LEU A 174 -8.97 4.37 -0.87
N SER A 175 -9.61 4.62 0.27
CA SER A 175 -11.06 4.86 0.35
C SER A 175 -11.47 6.09 -0.46
N GLN A 176 -10.72 7.19 -0.36
CA GLN A 176 -10.97 8.40 -1.14
C GLN A 176 -10.78 8.16 -2.64
N HIS A 177 -9.71 7.46 -3.05
CA HIS A 177 -9.48 7.12 -4.46
C HIS A 177 -10.60 6.27 -5.05
N ILE A 178 -11.09 5.25 -4.31
CA ILE A 178 -12.21 4.40 -4.75
C ILE A 178 -13.48 5.25 -4.90
N GLN A 179 -13.79 6.10 -3.92
CA GLN A 179 -14.97 6.99 -3.99
C GLN A 179 -14.89 7.95 -5.18
N MET A 180 -13.74 8.60 -5.38
CA MET A 180 -13.52 9.49 -6.51
C MET A 180 -13.62 8.78 -7.86
N ALA A 181 -13.15 7.53 -7.94
CA ALA A 181 -13.23 6.75 -9.17
C ALA A 181 -14.67 6.31 -9.47
N ARG A 182 -15.46 5.92 -8.47
CA ARG A 182 -16.90 5.61 -8.64
C ARG A 182 -17.69 6.78 -9.19
N LEU A 183 -17.42 8.01 -8.73
CA LEU A 183 -18.08 9.21 -9.25
C LEU A 183 -17.77 9.48 -10.73
N LYS A 184 -16.70 8.90 -11.28
CA LYS A 184 -16.28 9.05 -12.67
C LYS A 184 -16.68 7.89 -13.57
N THR A 185 -17.17 6.79 -13.00
CA THR A 185 -17.60 5.58 -13.71
C THR A 185 -19.09 5.40 -13.45
N PRO A 186 -19.99 6.01 -14.25
CA PRO A 186 -21.43 5.76 -14.14
C PRO A 186 -21.73 4.29 -14.47
N ASP A 187 -22.75 3.74 -13.80
CA ASP A 187 -23.21 2.35 -13.92
C ASP A 187 -23.60 1.94 -15.36
#